data_AF-A0A183T157-F1
#
_entry.id   AF-A0A183T157-F1
#
_cell.length_a   1.000
_cell.length_b   1.000
_cell.length_c   1.000
_cell.angle_alpha   90.00
_cell.angle_beta   90.00
_cell.angle_gamma   90.00
#
_symmetry.space_group_name_H-M   'P 1'
#
loop_
_entity.id
_entity.type
_entity.pdbx_description
1 polymer ?
#
loop_
_entity_poly.entity_id
_entity_poly.type
_entity_poly.pdbx_seq_one_letter_code
_entity_poly.pdbx_strand_id
1 'polypeptide(L)'
;MQAPTCVSTTTVHDLLFADDCALNTVTEEDMQRSMDILAAGCADFGLTISTAKTVVVHKPPPSAEYNAPRINVNGTQLKKV
;
A
#
# COMPACT_ATOMS: atom_id res chain seq x y z
N MET A 1 18.36 4.23 -43.88
CA MET A 1 16.99 3.83 -43.55
C MET A 1 16.81 4.02 -42.05
N GLN A 2 15.85 4.84 -41.62
CA GLN A 2 15.56 5.04 -40.19
C GLN A 2 14.32 4.24 -39.83
N ALA A 3 14.43 3.32 -38.88
CA ALA A 3 13.32 2.48 -38.44
C ALA A 3 12.37 3.31 -37.54
N PRO A 4 11.05 3.27 -37.77
CA PRO A 4 10.10 3.95 -36.90
C PRO A 4 10.08 3.27 -35.53
N THR A 5 10.30 4.03 -34.46
CA THR A 5 10.14 3.54 -33.09
C THR A 5 8.69 3.77 -32.68
N CYS A 6 7.90 2.69 -32.57
CA CYS A 6 6.55 2.73 -32.03
C CYS A 6 6.62 2.82 -30.50
N VAL A 7 6.17 3.92 -29.92
CA VAL A 7 5.91 4.06 -28.48
C VAL A 7 4.44 3.73 -28.26
N SER A 8 4.16 2.55 -27.68
CA SER A 8 2.79 2.16 -27.32
C SER A 8 2.47 2.70 -25.94
N THR A 9 1.55 3.66 -25.87
CA THR A 9 1.03 4.20 -24.61
C THR A 9 -0.13 3.30 -24.18
N THR A 10 0.09 2.46 -23.15
CA THR A 10 -0.98 1.62 -22.59
C THR A 10 -1.72 2.44 -21.54
N THR A 11 -2.90 2.96 -21.88
CA THR A 11 -3.78 3.60 -20.92
C THR A 11 -4.51 2.52 -20.14
N VAL A 12 -4.18 2.34 -18.85
CA VAL A 12 -4.90 1.44 -17.95
C VAL A 12 -6.25 2.11 -17.64
N HIS A 13 -7.25 1.80 -18.47
CA HIS A 13 -8.56 2.46 -18.44
C HIS A 13 -9.50 1.91 -17.35
N ASP A 14 -9.08 0.87 -16.63
CA ASP A 14 -9.91 0.17 -15.66
C ASP A 14 -9.03 -0.42 -14.55
N LEU A 15 -8.39 0.47 -13.78
CA LEU A 15 -7.87 0.05 -12.48
C LEU A 15 -9.11 -0.09 -11.61
N LEU A 16 -9.63 -1.32 -11.47
CA LEU A 16 -10.65 -1.69 -10.48
C LEU A 16 -10.19 -1.15 -9.13
N PHE A 17 -10.65 0.06 -8.83
CA PHE A 17 -10.36 0.81 -7.64
C PHE A 17 -11.15 0.12 -6.53
N ALA A 18 -10.58 -0.92 -5.94
CA ALA A 18 -11.10 -1.40 -4.69
C ALA A 18 -11.01 -0.21 -3.73
N ASP A 19 -12.16 0.42 -3.45
CA ASP A 19 -12.27 1.55 -2.53
C ASP A 19 -11.63 1.18 -1.17
N ASP A 20 -11.63 -0.12 -0.86
CA ASP A 20 -10.97 -0.75 0.28
C ASP A 20 -10.03 -1.90 -0.16
N CYS A 21 -8.77 -1.84 0.28
CA CYS A 21 -7.79 -2.91 0.15
C CYS A 21 -7.37 -3.41 1.54
N ALA A 22 -7.20 -4.73 1.70
CA ALA A 22 -6.66 -5.34 2.92
C ALA A 22 -5.33 -6.04 2.61
N LEU A 23 -4.28 -5.64 3.33
CA LEU A 23 -2.96 -6.27 3.26
C LEU A 23 -2.77 -7.18 4.47
N ASN A 24 -2.36 -8.42 4.24
CA ASN A 24 -2.01 -9.37 5.29
C ASN A 24 -0.54 -9.74 5.16
N THR A 25 0.25 -9.42 6.17
CA THR A 25 1.66 -9.81 6.26
C THR A 25 1.93 -10.42 7.63
N VAL A 26 3.01 -11.20 7.73
CA VAL A 26 3.39 -11.87 8.98
C VAL A 26 4.24 -10.95 9.86
N THR A 27 5.02 -10.07 9.24
CA THR A 27 5.94 -9.17 9.95
C THR A 27 5.54 -7.72 9.74
N GLU A 28 5.90 -6.88 10.72
CA GLU A 28 5.72 -5.43 10.64
C GLU A 28 6.59 -4.83 9.52
N GLU A 29 7.80 -5.35 9.32
CA GLU A 29 8.73 -4.92 8.28
C GLU A 29 8.16 -5.18 6.87
N ASP A 30 7.56 -6.34 6.66
CA ASP A 30 6.87 -6.62 5.40
C ASP A 30 5.61 -5.77 5.25
N MET A 31 4.89 -5.49 6.35
CA MET A 31 3.73 -4.60 6.32
C MET A 31 4.13 -3.18 5.89
N GLN A 32 5.21 -2.65 6.46
CA GLN A 32 5.75 -1.34 6.11
C GLN A 32 6.20 -1.33 4.65
N ARG A 33 6.97 -2.33 4.22
CA ARG A 33 7.40 -2.45 2.81
C ARG A 33 6.20 -2.51 1.86
N SER A 34 5.17 -3.30 2.17
CA SER A 34 3.97 -3.39 1.35
C SER A 34 3.21 -2.07 1.29
N MET A 35 3.14 -1.32 2.40
CA MET A 35 2.55 0.02 2.41
C MET A 35 3.36 1.03 1.59
N ASP A 36 4.68 0.96 1.63
CA ASP A 36 5.55 1.84 0.83
C ASP A 36 5.37 1.56 -0.67
N ILE A 37 5.29 0.28 -1.06
CA ILE A 37 5.02 -0.13 -2.44
C ILE A 37 3.61 0.33 -2.87
N LEU A 38 2.60 0.15 -2.00
CA LEU A 38 1.25 0.60 -2.29
C LEU A 38 1.19 2.13 -2.47
N ALA A 39 1.87 2.89 -1.60
CA ALA A 39 1.94 4.35 -1.69
C ALA A 39 2.61 4.81 -2.98
N ALA A 40 3.74 4.18 -3.36
CA ALA A 40 4.44 4.48 -4.61
C ALA A 40 3.56 4.16 -5.83
N GLY A 41 2.96 2.98 -5.87
CA GLY A 41 2.05 2.59 -6.95
C GLY A 41 0.84 3.52 -7.05
N CYS A 42 0.21 3.86 -5.93
CA CYS A 42 -0.87 4.85 -5.92
C CYS A 42 -0.42 6.20 -6.49
N ALA A 43 0.77 6.69 -6.13
CA ALA A 43 1.30 7.95 -6.67
C ALA A 43 1.52 7.89 -8.19
N ASP A 44 2.03 6.76 -8.72
CA ASP A 44 2.24 6.57 -10.16
C ASP A 44 0.91 6.61 -10.96
N PHE A 45 -0.19 6.19 -10.34
CA PHE A 45 -1.53 6.27 -10.92
C PHE A 45 -2.27 7.57 -10.58
N GLY A 46 -1.65 8.51 -9.85
CA GLY A 46 -2.27 9.78 -9.44
C GLY A 46 -3.29 9.64 -8.30
N LEU A 47 -3.20 8.57 -7.53
CA LEU A 47 -4.14 8.20 -6.47
C LEU A 47 -3.57 8.57 -5.09
N THR A 48 -4.45 8.82 -4.13
CA THR A 48 -4.05 9.14 -2.75
C THR A 48 -4.61 8.10 -1.78
N ILE A 49 -3.75 7.58 -0.91
CA ILE A 49 -4.16 6.71 0.20
C ILE A 49 -4.72 7.58 1.33
N SER A 50 -5.95 7.29 1.77
CA SER A 50 -6.55 7.97 2.91
C SER A 50 -6.04 7.38 4.23
N THR A 51 -5.02 7.97 4.81
CA THR A 51 -4.48 7.58 6.14
C THR A 51 -5.50 7.71 7.27
N ALA A 52 -6.56 8.50 7.08
CA ALA A 52 -7.66 8.61 8.03
C ALA A 52 -8.62 7.40 8.01
N LYS A 53 -8.75 6.73 6.86
CA LYS A 53 -9.58 5.53 6.68
C LYS A 53 -8.78 4.24 6.88
N THR A 54 -7.49 4.25 6.57
CA THR A 54 -6.63 3.08 6.71
C THR A 54 -6.35 2.77 8.18
N VAL A 55 -6.50 1.50 8.54
CA VAL A 55 -6.23 0.98 9.89
C VAL A 55 -5.26 -0.20 9.85
N VAL A 56 -4.48 -0.32 10.91
CA VAL A 56 -3.56 -1.43 11.14
C VAL A 56 -4.16 -2.35 12.18
N VAL A 57 -4.38 -3.61 11.81
CA VAL A 57 -4.85 -4.66 12.72
C VAL A 57 -3.68 -5.58 13.02
N HIS A 58 -3.38 -5.78 14.30
CA HIS A 58 -2.38 -6.76 14.74
C HIS A 58 -3.02 -7.80 15.63
N LYS A 59 -2.93 -9.06 15.21
CA LYS A 59 -3.51 -10.20 15.92
C LYS A 59 -2.42 -11.16 16.36
N PRO A 60 -1.75 -10.91 17.49
CA PRO A 60 -0.74 -11.81 18.00
C PRO A 60 -1.36 -13.11 18.55
N PRO A 61 -0.55 -14.18 18.67
CA PRO A 61 -0.93 -15.37 19.43
C PRO A 61 -1.35 -15.02 20.87
N PRO A 62 -2.25 -15.80 21.51
CA PRO A 62 -2.74 -15.51 22.87
C PRO A 62 -1.65 -15.37 23.94
N SER A 63 -0.52 -16.06 23.76
CA SER A 63 0.60 -16.08 24.71
C SER A 63 1.74 -15.11 24.34
N ALA A 64 1.61 -14.39 23.23
CA ALA A 64 2.64 -13.46 22.79
C ALA A 64 2.41 -12.08 23.42
N GLU A 65 3.50 -11.41 23.79
CA GLU A 65 3.45 -10.00 24.20
C GLU A 65 2.92 -9.14 23.04
N TYR A 66 1.95 -8.27 23.35
CA TYR A 66 1.41 -7.35 22.37
C TYR A 66 2.39 -6.20 22.15
N ASN A 67 3.08 -6.22 21.01
CA ASN A 67 3.81 -5.08 20.49
C ASN A 67 2.91 -4.34 19.50
N ALA A 68 2.72 -3.04 19.73
CA ALA A 68 1.86 -2.23 18.86
C ALA A 68 2.62 -1.89 17.56
N PRO A 69 2.11 -2.27 16.38
CA PRO A 69 2.79 -1.96 15.13
C PRO A 69 2.85 -0.45 14.90
N ARG A 70 3.91 -0.02 14.21
CA ARG A 70 4.22 1.36 13.88
C ARG A 70 4.37 1.51 12.37
N ILE A 71 3.25 1.40 11.67
CA ILE A 71 3.20 1.55 10.21
C ILE A 71 2.99 3.01 9.82
N ASN A 72 3.81 3.49 8.88
CA ASN A 72 3.75 4.85 8.35
C ASN A 72 3.40 4.83 6.86
N VAL A 73 2.66 5.85 6.41
CA VAL A 73 2.43 6.14 5.00
C VAL A 73 2.73 7.62 4.80
N ASN A 74 3.65 7.95 3.88
CA ASN A 74 4.06 9.33 3.60
C ASN A 74 4.46 10.12 4.86
N GLY A 75 5.13 9.46 5.82
CA GLY A 75 5.54 10.06 7.10
C GLY A 75 4.44 10.20 8.15
N THR A 76 3.20 9.79 7.85
CA THR A 76 2.09 9.76 8.82
C THR A 76 1.88 8.35 9.36
N GLN A 77 1.84 8.19 10.68
CA GLN A 77 1.56 6.90 11.30
C GLN A 77 0.07 6.55 11.20
N LEU A 78 -0.23 5.31 10.78
CA LEU A 78 -1.59 4.82 10.65
C LEU A 78 -2.24 4.53 12.01
N LYS A 79 -3.57 4.62 12.06
CA LYS A 79 -4.34 4.24 13.25
C LYS A 79 -4.31 2.72 13.43
N LYS A 80 -4.28 2.30 14.68
CA LYS A 80 -4.32 0.88 15.09
C LYS A 80 -5.72 0.52 15.57
N VAL A 81 -6.11 -0.72 15.36
CA VAL A 81 -7.36 -1.34 15.85
C VAL A 81 -7.03 -2.44 16.83
#